data_AF-A0A963CZ65-F1
#
_entry.id   AF-A0A963CZ65-F1
#
_cell.length_a   1.000
_cell.length_b   1.000
_cell.length_c   1.000
_cell.angle_alpha   90.00
_cell.angle_beta   90.00
_cell.angle_gamma   90.00
#
_symmetry.space_group_name_H-M   'P 1'
#
loop_
_entity.id
_entity.type
_entity.pdbx_description
1 polymer ?
#
loop_
_entity_poly.entity_id
_entity_poly.type
_entity_poly.pdbx_seq_one_letter_code
_entity_poly.pdbx_strand_id
1 'polypeptide(L)'
;MFRTAALRLIAATIAWLSWALPCTAGAPQIQLARLQALPLPSMAAQLATTARAPELTRAYAIDAVSFYFDGIRVVADELAGGAVARDDMARQRLQAALDAGEVTFDGRLDAASGALRARVWVDGRPLAELLR
;
A
#
# COMPACT_ATOMS: atom_id res chain seq x y z
N MET A 1 -33.00 8.35 -43.36
CA MET A 1 -34.39 7.85 -43.35
C MET A 1 -34.63 7.15 -42.02
N PHE A 2 -35.51 7.72 -41.19
CA PHE A 2 -35.99 7.19 -39.90
C PHE A 2 -36.94 6.01 -40.10
N ARG A 3 -36.81 4.95 -39.30
CA ARG A 3 -37.86 3.96 -38.97
C ARG A 3 -37.48 3.28 -37.63
N THR A 4 -38.12 3.63 -36.49
CA THR A 4 -39.21 2.90 -35.78
C THR A 4 -38.83 1.48 -35.33
N ALA A 5 -39.12 0.97 -34.12
CA ALA A 5 -39.86 1.44 -32.94
C ALA A 5 -39.73 0.40 -31.77
N ALA A 6 -40.18 0.82 -30.58
CA ALA A 6 -40.78 0.02 -29.48
C ALA A 6 -39.85 -0.97 -28.73
N LEU A 7 -39.39 -0.72 -27.50
CA LEU A 7 -40.06 -0.45 -26.21
C LEU A 7 -41.07 -1.51 -25.74
N ARG A 8 -40.91 -1.91 -24.47
CA ARG A 8 -41.71 -2.79 -23.59
C ARG A 8 -41.22 -4.25 -23.62
N LEU A 9 -40.83 -4.90 -22.53
CA LEU A 9 -41.44 -4.98 -21.21
C LEU A 9 -40.40 -5.50 -20.19
N ILE A 10 -40.25 -4.83 -19.05
CA ILE A 10 -39.90 -5.53 -17.79
C ILE A 10 -40.94 -5.10 -16.76
N ALA A 11 -42.00 -5.91 -16.70
CA ALA A 11 -42.81 -6.14 -15.51
C ALA A 11 -41.91 -6.84 -14.47
N ALA A 12 -42.06 -6.76 -13.15
CA ALA A 12 -42.97 -6.09 -12.26
C ALA A 12 -42.42 -6.34 -10.83
N THR A 13 -42.82 -5.49 -9.87
CA THR A 13 -43.17 -5.87 -8.48
C THR A 13 -42.13 -6.60 -7.61
N ILE A 14 -41.43 -5.87 -6.74
CA ILE A 14 -41.23 -6.29 -5.33
C ILE A 14 -41.47 -5.08 -4.40
N ALA A 15 -42.66 -5.08 -3.79
CA ALA A 15 -43.01 -4.63 -2.43
C ALA A 15 -42.36 -3.34 -1.89
N TRP A 16 -42.98 -2.18 -2.10
CA TRP A 16 -43.76 -1.45 -1.07
C TRP A 16 -44.18 -2.21 0.21
N LEU A 17 -44.12 -1.47 1.32
CA LEU A 17 -44.74 -1.66 2.66
C LEU A 17 -43.99 -2.63 3.61
N SER A 18 -43.60 -2.28 4.86
CA SER A 18 -44.21 -1.36 5.80
C SER A 18 -43.28 -1.03 6.98
N TRP A 19 -43.42 0.20 7.47
CA TRP A 19 -43.54 0.56 8.89
C TRP A 19 -42.46 0.10 9.87
N ALA A 20 -41.57 1.04 10.22
CA ALA A 20 -41.58 1.68 11.54
C ALA A 20 -40.35 2.58 11.63
N LEU A 21 -40.54 3.82 12.07
CA LEU A 21 -40.12 4.23 13.41
C LEU A 21 -40.47 5.71 13.62
N PRO A 22 -41.15 6.04 14.73
CA PRO A 22 -41.56 7.39 15.05
C PRO A 22 -40.38 8.25 15.50
N CYS A 23 -40.57 9.55 15.31
CA CYS A 23 -39.78 10.63 15.86
C CYS A 23 -39.48 10.44 17.36
N THR A 24 -38.20 10.59 17.74
CA THR A 24 -37.82 11.17 19.03
C THR A 24 -36.48 11.86 18.84
N ALA A 25 -36.55 13.15 18.53
CA ALA A 25 -35.42 14.06 18.70
C ALA A 25 -35.33 14.38 20.19
N GLY A 26 -34.72 13.48 20.95
CA GLY A 26 -34.29 13.76 22.32
C GLY A 26 -33.10 14.71 22.24
N ALA A 27 -33.31 15.99 22.57
CA ALA A 27 -32.25 16.96 22.71
C ALA A 27 -31.30 16.53 23.84
N PRO A 28 -30.01 16.26 23.58
CA PRO A 28 -29.04 16.17 24.66
C PRO A 28 -28.80 17.60 25.16
N GLN A 29 -29.38 17.93 26.31
CA GLN A 29 -29.03 19.14 27.04
C GLN A 29 -27.58 18.99 27.48
N ILE A 30 -26.68 19.67 26.77
CA ILE A 30 -25.26 19.74 27.10
C ILE A 30 -25.17 20.52 28.42
N GLN A 31 -25.08 19.79 29.54
CA GLN A 31 -24.79 20.37 30.85
C GLN A 31 -23.36 20.93 30.84
N LEU A 32 -23.26 22.23 30.54
CA LEU A 32 -22.03 23.02 30.48
C LEU A 32 -21.26 23.13 31.81
N ALA A 33 -21.78 22.54 32.90
CA ALA A 33 -21.27 22.72 34.26
C ALA A 33 -20.23 21.67 34.71
N ARG A 34 -19.84 20.71 33.85
CA ARG A 34 -18.94 19.60 34.24
C ARG A 34 -17.52 19.65 33.67
N LEU A 35 -17.12 20.76 33.04
CA LEU A 35 -15.79 20.92 32.44
C LEU A 35 -14.69 21.39 33.42
N GLN A 36 -14.92 21.33 34.73
CA GLN A 36 -13.93 21.70 35.73
C GLN A 36 -13.33 20.46 36.41
N ALA A 37 -12.36 19.82 35.75
CA ALA A 37 -11.22 19.10 36.34
C ALA A 37 -10.63 18.11 35.32
N LEU A 38 -9.91 18.62 34.31
CA LEU A 38 -8.90 17.80 33.65
C LEU A 38 -7.56 18.10 34.31
N PRO A 39 -6.97 17.16 35.07
CA PRO A 39 -5.60 17.31 35.52
C PRO A 39 -4.70 17.38 34.29
N LEU A 40 -3.92 18.47 34.18
CA LEU A 40 -2.96 18.65 33.10
C LEU A 40 -1.97 17.48 33.12
N PRO A 41 -1.76 16.75 32.01
CA PRO A 41 -0.77 15.70 31.96
C PRO A 41 0.61 16.32 32.21
N SER A 42 1.23 15.88 33.30
CA SER A 42 2.61 16.20 33.64
C SER A 42 3.51 15.81 32.46
N MET A 43 4.43 16.70 32.05
CA MET A 43 5.34 16.52 30.90
C MET A 43 6.16 15.21 30.94
N ALA A 44 6.21 14.51 32.07
CA ALA A 44 6.86 13.22 32.22
C ALA A 44 6.22 12.08 31.38
N ALA A 45 4.93 12.17 31.02
CA ALA A 45 4.27 11.11 30.23
C ALA A 45 4.53 11.20 28.71
N GLN A 46 5.11 12.29 28.20
CA GLN A 46 5.34 12.48 26.76
C GLN A 46 6.61 11.78 26.24
N LEU A 47 7.50 11.30 27.11
CA LEU A 47 8.76 10.67 26.72
C LEU A 47 8.66 9.15 26.47
N ALA A 48 7.47 8.54 26.64
CA ALA A 48 7.26 7.10 26.45
C ALA A 48 6.79 6.70 25.03
N THR A 49 6.61 7.66 24.10
CA THR A 49 6.13 7.41 22.73
C THR A 49 7.19 7.75 21.69
N THR A 50 8.31 7.02 21.65
CA THR A 50 9.13 6.92 20.42
C THR A 50 9.93 5.62 20.38
N ALA A 51 9.39 4.52 20.89
CA ALA A 51 9.78 3.21 20.37
C ALA A 51 8.88 2.93 19.16
N ARG A 52 9.07 3.67 18.06
CA ARG A 52 8.45 3.31 16.78
C ARG A 52 9.08 1.96 16.42
N ALA A 53 8.29 0.89 16.48
CA ALA A 53 8.69 -0.39 15.94
C ALA A 53 9.28 -0.16 14.55
N PRO A 54 10.37 -0.85 14.14
CA PRO A 54 10.89 -0.70 12.79
C PRO A 54 9.72 -0.94 11.84
N GLU A 55 9.33 0.10 11.09
CA GLU A 55 8.40 -0.11 9.99
C GLU A 55 9.07 -1.14 9.11
N LEU A 56 8.41 -2.29 8.96
CA LEU A 56 8.89 -3.35 8.10
C LEU A 56 8.87 -2.78 6.68
N THR A 57 9.97 -2.16 6.27
CA THR A 57 10.07 -1.50 4.96
C THR A 57 9.96 -2.58 3.90
N ARG A 58 8.79 -2.67 3.27
CA ARG A 58 8.52 -3.65 2.24
C ARG A 58 9.14 -3.20 0.92
N ALA A 59 9.92 -4.08 0.31
CA ALA A 59 10.37 -3.91 -1.06
C ALA A 59 9.18 -4.13 -2.03
N TYR A 60 9.08 -3.32 -3.08
CA TYR A 60 8.08 -3.54 -4.12
C TYR A 60 8.65 -3.39 -5.53
N ALA A 61 8.40 -4.38 -6.38
CA ALA A 61 8.89 -4.45 -7.74
C ALA A 61 8.16 -3.45 -8.66
N ILE A 62 8.93 -2.70 -9.43
CA ILE A 62 8.42 -1.75 -10.44
C ILE A 62 8.35 -2.44 -11.79
N ASP A 63 9.44 -3.10 -12.15
CA ASP A 63 9.62 -3.83 -13.41
C ASP A 63 10.43 -5.10 -13.16
N ALA A 64 10.94 -5.74 -14.21
CA ALA A 64 11.70 -6.98 -14.11
C ALA A 64 13.08 -6.84 -13.43
N VAL A 65 13.60 -5.61 -13.29
CA VAL A 65 14.99 -5.33 -12.90
C VAL A 65 15.11 -4.28 -11.79
N SER A 66 14.02 -3.58 -11.45
CA SER A 66 14.02 -2.52 -10.46
C SER A 66 12.84 -2.62 -9.50
N PHE A 67 13.10 -2.19 -8.27
CA PHE A 67 12.17 -2.18 -7.16
C PHE A 67 12.39 -0.93 -6.32
N TYR A 68 11.43 -0.60 -5.47
CA TYR A 68 11.62 0.41 -4.46
C TYR A 68 11.88 -0.25 -3.11
N PHE A 69 12.80 0.33 -2.37
CA PHE A 69 13.12 -0.02 -1.00
C PHE A 69 13.32 1.27 -0.21
N ASP A 70 12.57 1.45 0.86
CA ASP A 70 12.63 2.64 1.72
C ASP A 70 12.46 3.98 0.97
N GLY A 71 11.61 3.98 -0.07
CA GLY A 71 11.39 5.15 -0.93
C GLY A 71 12.52 5.42 -1.94
N ILE A 72 13.57 4.59 -1.97
CA ILE A 72 14.66 4.67 -2.95
C ILE A 72 14.40 3.67 -4.06
N ARG A 73 14.51 4.11 -5.31
CA ARG A 73 14.48 3.21 -6.47
C ARG A 73 15.82 2.49 -6.57
N VAL A 74 15.79 1.16 -6.46
CA VAL A 74 16.94 0.28 -6.62
C VAL A 74 16.85 -0.42 -7.98
N VAL A 75 17.96 -0.42 -8.72
CA VAL A 75 18.12 -1.12 -9.99
C VAL A 75 19.14 -2.24 -9.77
N ALA A 76 18.70 -3.48 -9.98
CA ALA A 76 19.57 -4.65 -9.84
C ALA A 76 20.47 -4.78 -11.07
N ASP A 77 21.76 -4.46 -10.91
CA ASP A 77 22.73 -4.47 -12.03
C ASP A 77 22.88 -5.86 -12.66
N GLU A 78 22.73 -6.91 -11.85
CA GLU A 78 22.82 -8.31 -12.29
C GLU A 78 21.67 -8.75 -13.21
N LEU A 79 20.54 -8.04 -13.18
CA LEU A 79 19.38 -8.30 -14.03
C LEU A 79 19.33 -7.35 -15.23
N ALA A 80 19.94 -6.15 -15.13
CA ALA A 80 19.92 -5.13 -16.16
C ALA A 80 20.61 -5.55 -17.48
N GLY A 81 21.53 -6.52 -17.44
CA GLY A 81 22.20 -7.09 -18.62
C GLY A 81 21.57 -8.38 -19.17
N GLY A 82 20.61 -8.96 -18.45
CA GLY A 82 19.90 -10.16 -18.89
C GLY A 82 18.76 -9.80 -19.83
N ALA A 83 18.44 -10.68 -20.78
CA ALA A 83 17.20 -10.62 -21.55
C ALA A 83 15.98 -10.99 -20.68
N VAL A 84 15.93 -10.50 -19.44
CA VAL A 84 14.74 -10.57 -18.60
C VAL A 84 13.79 -9.57 -19.24
N ALA A 85 12.95 -10.09 -20.14
CA ALA A 85 11.95 -9.31 -20.83
C ALA A 85 11.18 -8.48 -19.79
N ARG A 86 10.82 -7.24 -20.16
CA ARG A 86 9.85 -6.40 -19.42
C ARG A 86 8.46 -7.02 -19.53
N ASP A 87 8.36 -8.26 -19.08
CA ASP A 87 7.17 -9.09 -19.07
C ASP A 87 6.58 -9.06 -17.67
N ASP A 88 5.26 -9.09 -17.59
CA ASP A 88 4.54 -9.03 -16.32
C ASP A 88 4.91 -10.19 -15.39
N MET A 89 5.22 -11.36 -15.97
CA MET A 89 5.71 -12.52 -15.23
C MET A 89 7.05 -12.27 -14.55
N ALA A 90 7.96 -11.52 -15.20
CA ALA A 90 9.26 -11.21 -14.61
C ALA A 90 9.13 -10.27 -13.41
N ARG A 91 8.24 -9.28 -13.49
CA ARG A 91 7.90 -8.42 -12.35
C ARG A 91 7.29 -9.22 -11.19
N GLN A 92 6.38 -10.16 -11.47
CA GLN A 92 5.79 -11.02 -10.44
C GLN A 92 6.83 -11.91 -9.76
N ARG A 93 7.76 -12.49 -10.52
CA ARG A 93 8.87 -13.29 -9.95
C ARG A 93 9.79 -12.44 -9.09
N LEU A 94 10.12 -11.23 -9.53
CA LEU A 94 10.89 -10.29 -8.73
C LEU A 94 10.18 -9.96 -7.43
N GLN A 95 8.88 -9.64 -7.48
CA GLN A 95 8.09 -9.37 -6.28
C GLN A 95 8.10 -10.58 -5.33
N ALA A 96 7.86 -11.79 -5.84
CA ALA A 96 7.89 -13.00 -5.03
C ALA A 96 9.26 -13.26 -4.39
N ALA A 97 10.35 -12.98 -5.10
CA ALA A 97 11.70 -13.09 -4.55
C ALA A 97 11.93 -12.06 -3.43
N LEU A 98 11.48 -10.81 -3.60
CA LEU A 98 11.60 -9.77 -2.58
C LEU A 98 10.72 -10.04 -1.35
N ASP A 99 9.55 -10.65 -1.54
CA ASP A 99 8.65 -11.04 -0.46
C ASP A 99 9.14 -12.29 0.30
N ALA A 100 10.09 -13.04 -0.26
CA ALA A 100 10.56 -14.30 0.31
C ALA A 100 11.41 -14.09 1.57
N GLY A 101 12.07 -12.94 1.73
CA GLY A 101 13.05 -12.77 2.79
C GLY A 101 13.63 -11.37 2.94
N GLU A 102 14.73 -11.29 3.68
CA GLU A 102 15.43 -10.04 3.96
C GLU A 102 16.22 -9.58 2.73
N VAL A 103 15.96 -8.36 2.27
CA VAL A 103 16.62 -7.76 1.12
C VAL A 103 17.84 -6.95 1.58
N THR A 104 19.01 -7.30 1.06
CA THR A 104 20.25 -6.53 1.24
C THR A 104 20.81 -6.14 -0.12
N PHE A 105 21.48 -4.99 -0.18
CA PHE A 105 22.05 -4.51 -1.43
C PHE A 105 23.34 -3.72 -1.19
N ASP A 106 24.27 -3.85 -2.12
CA ASP A 106 25.53 -3.12 -2.16
C ASP A 106 25.66 -2.43 -3.51
N GLY A 107 25.82 -1.12 -3.49
CA GLY A 107 25.68 -0.32 -4.69
C GLY A 107 26.01 1.14 -4.54
N ARG A 108 25.81 1.88 -5.62
CA ARG A 108 26.09 3.32 -5.70
C ARG A 108 24.89 4.06 -6.26
N LEU A 109 24.57 5.20 -5.65
CA LEU A 109 23.56 6.11 -6.16
C LEU A 109 24.06 6.72 -7.48
N ASP A 110 23.29 6.53 -8.54
CA ASP A 110 23.53 7.15 -9.83
C ASP A 110 22.97 8.57 -9.81
N ALA A 111 23.86 9.57 -9.81
CA ALA A 111 23.49 10.98 -9.75
C ALA A 111 22.70 11.46 -10.99
N ALA A 112 22.81 10.79 -12.13
CA ALA A 112 22.10 11.17 -13.35
C ALA A 112 20.66 10.65 -13.36
N SER A 113 20.44 9.43 -12.85
CA SER A 113 19.10 8.81 -12.83
C SER A 113 18.37 8.93 -11.49
N GLY A 114 19.08 9.30 -10.42
CA GLY A 114 18.55 9.30 -9.05
C GLY A 114 18.26 7.91 -8.50
N ALA A 115 18.66 6.85 -9.21
CA ALA A 115 18.43 5.46 -8.83
C ALA A 115 19.68 4.86 -8.17
N LEU A 116 19.48 3.98 -7.20
CA LEU A 116 20.54 3.18 -6.60
C LEU A 116 20.83 1.98 -7.50
N ARG A 117 21.98 1.94 -8.16
CA ARG A 117 22.43 0.75 -8.89
C ARG A 117 23.19 -0.14 -7.94
N ALA A 118 22.70 -1.36 -7.74
CA ALA A 118 23.23 -2.26 -6.73
C ALA A 118 23.19 -3.73 -7.18
N ARG A 119 24.07 -4.53 -6.56
CA ARG A 119 23.89 -5.98 -6.48
C ARG A 119 22.96 -6.27 -5.31
N VAL A 120 22.05 -7.23 -5.49
CA VAL A 120 20.94 -7.46 -4.57
C VAL A 120 20.97 -8.90 -4.10
N TRP A 121 20.77 -9.09 -2.81
CA TRP A 121 20.65 -10.40 -2.18
C TRP A 121 19.35 -10.49 -1.41
N VAL A 122 18.73 -11.67 -1.42
CA VAL A 122 17.61 -12.01 -0.55
C VAL A 122 18.01 -13.21 0.29
N ASP A 123 17.93 -13.09 1.62
CA ASP A 123 18.39 -14.10 2.58
C ASP A 123 19.83 -14.59 2.29
N GLY A 124 20.70 -13.67 1.85
CA GLY A 124 22.09 -13.95 1.49
C GLY A 124 22.31 -14.62 0.14
N ARG A 125 21.25 -14.89 -0.65
CA ARG A 125 21.37 -15.43 -2.01
C ARG A 125 21.27 -14.32 -3.06
N PRO A 126 22.12 -14.32 -4.10
CA PRO A 126 22.06 -13.30 -5.13
C PRO A 126 20.74 -13.38 -5.88
N LEU A 127 20.12 -12.23 -6.14
CA LEU A 127 18.79 -12.14 -6.76
C LEU A 127 18.76 -12.80 -8.15
N ALA A 128 19.85 -12.72 -8.90
CA ALA A 128 20.00 -13.40 -10.19
C ALA A 128 19.89 -14.93 -10.13
N GLU A 129 20.16 -15.55 -8.98
CA GLU A 129 20.03 -17.00 -8.80
C GLU A 129 18.59 -17.40 -8.46
N LEU A 130 17.84 -16.53 -7.77
CA LEU A 130 16.44 -16.77 -7.41
C LEU A 130 15.49 -16.67 -8.60
N LEU A 131 15.87 -15.94 -9.64
CA LEU A 131 15.04 -15.65 -10.81
C LEU A 131 15.34 -16.55 -12.04
N ARG A 132 16.19 -17.58 -11.86
CA ARG A 132 16.56 -18.54 -12.91
C ARG A 132 15.52 -19.64 -13.13
#